data_AF-A0A5C7Q082-F1
#
_entry.id   AF-A0A5C7Q082-F1
#
_cell.length_a   1.000
_cell.length_b   1.000
_cell.length_c   1.000
_cell.angle_alpha   90.00
_cell.angle_beta   90.00
_cell.angle_gamma   90.00
#
_symmetry.space_group_name_H-M   'P 1'
#
loop_
_entity.id
_entity.type
_entity.pdbx_description
1 polymer ?
#
loop_
_entity_poly.entity_id
_entity_poly.type
_entity_poly.pdbx_seq_one_letter_code
_entity_poly.pdbx_strand_id
1 'polypeptide(L)'
;MRITLATATTIRLHFPFNAATVAFVKALPGAEWDKESKTWLVGLVALARLVQRFLRSVEVEYEVFVARDEMWRRWVRQHNACGVRFEQCGSVAVATGPGVSPEFAKFVASRSAQIAPWLGCQVEARRLVTPLQPSFVEPSDADGLLMRSMRNAAQRAEERAEMIERVKAKGKRGRQMSLLEEIP
;
A
#
# COMPACT_ATOMS: atom_id res chain seq x y z
N MET A 1 19.15 -4.54 21.46
CA MET A 1 19.16 -4.43 19.99
C MET A 1 19.75 -3.08 19.67
N ARG A 2 20.84 -3.03 18.92
CA ARG A 2 21.45 -1.78 18.46
C ARG A 2 21.11 -1.55 17.00
N ILE A 3 20.70 -0.33 16.65
CA ILE A 3 20.33 0.09 15.30
C ILE A 3 21.36 1.10 14.83
N THR A 4 22.06 0.77 13.76
CA THR A 4 23.07 1.65 13.13
C THR A 4 22.64 1.99 11.70
N LEU A 5 23.20 3.06 11.14
CA LEU A 5 22.95 3.40 9.74
C LEU A 5 23.73 2.46 8.82
N ALA A 6 23.08 1.94 7.77
CA ALA A 6 23.76 1.17 6.72
C ALA A 6 23.93 2.01 5.45
N THR A 7 22.84 2.69 5.04
CA THR A 7 22.81 3.64 3.92
C THR A 7 21.81 4.75 4.25
N ALA A 8 21.66 5.75 3.37
CA ALA A 8 20.69 6.83 3.56
C ALA A 8 19.22 6.37 3.73
N THR A 9 18.88 5.15 3.30
CA THR A 9 17.51 4.61 3.38
C THR A 9 17.40 3.27 4.08
N THR A 10 18.53 2.71 4.55
CA THR A 10 18.59 1.37 5.14
C THR A 10 19.31 1.44 6.48
N ILE A 11 18.75 0.75 7.47
CA ILE A 11 19.34 0.59 8.80
C ILE A 11 19.77 -0.86 9.02
N ARG A 12 20.79 -1.03 9.86
CA ARG A 12 21.33 -2.32 10.25
C ARG A 12 20.93 -2.62 11.69
N LEU A 13 20.50 -3.85 11.94
CA LEU A 13 20.06 -4.32 13.25
C LEU A 13 21.06 -5.32 13.83
N HIS A 14 21.60 -5.00 15.00
CA HIS A 14 22.50 -5.84 15.77
C HIS A 14 21.79 -6.36 17.01
N PHE A 15 21.63 -7.67 17.12
CA PHE A 15 21.01 -8.29 18.29
C PHE A 15 21.44 -9.77 18.41
N PRO A 16 21.51 -10.30 19.64
CA PRO A 16 21.76 -11.73 19.84
C PRO A 16 20.61 -12.55 19.24
N PHE A 17 20.91 -13.75 18.74
CA PHE A 17 19.89 -14.59 18.12
C PHE A 17 18.71 -14.84 19.07
N ASN A 18 17.52 -14.46 18.62
CA ASN A 18 16.26 -14.72 19.30
C ASN A 18 15.21 -15.03 18.22
N ALA A 19 14.60 -16.22 18.30
CA ALA A 19 13.67 -16.69 17.27
C ALA A 19 12.46 -15.75 17.06
N ALA A 20 11.91 -15.19 18.14
CA ALA A 20 10.79 -14.26 18.07
C ALA A 20 11.21 -12.92 17.44
N THR A 21 12.39 -12.41 17.79
CA THR A 21 12.95 -11.19 17.18
C THR A 21 13.22 -11.40 15.69
N VAL A 22 13.83 -12.53 15.31
CA VAL A 22 14.10 -12.87 13.90
C VAL A 22 12.80 -13.00 13.12
N ALA A 23 11.78 -13.66 13.66
CA ALA A 23 10.47 -13.78 13.01
C ALA A 23 9.82 -12.40 12.78
N PHE A 24 9.91 -11.51 13.78
CA PHE A 24 9.42 -10.13 13.64
C PHE A 24 10.19 -9.35 12.55
N VAL A 25 11.53 -9.42 12.56
CA VAL A 25 12.36 -8.70 11.58
C VAL A 25 12.10 -9.21 10.17
N LYS A 26 11.98 -10.53 9.97
CA LYS A 26 11.62 -11.13 8.67
C LYS A 26 10.27 -10.68 8.12
N ALA A 27 9.33 -10.32 9.00
CA ALA A 27 8.01 -9.83 8.60
C ALA A 27 8.04 -8.35 8.16
N LEU A 28 9.15 -7.63 8.36
CA LEU A 28 9.26 -6.25 7.89
C LEU A 28 9.48 -6.22 6.37
N PRO A 29 8.78 -5.32 5.64
CA PRO A 29 8.97 -5.20 4.20
C PRO A 29 10.42 -4.87 3.84
N GLY A 30 10.98 -5.65 2.91
CA GLY A 30 12.36 -5.49 2.44
C GLY A 30 13.44 -5.85 3.46
N ALA A 31 13.12 -6.65 4.47
CA ALA A 31 14.12 -7.17 5.41
C ALA A 31 15.02 -8.21 4.73
N GLU A 32 16.33 -8.05 4.89
CA GLU A 32 17.34 -8.92 4.31
C GLU A 32 18.39 -9.31 5.36
N TRP A 33 18.89 -10.55 5.27
CA TRP A 33 20.01 -10.99 6.09
C TRP A 33 21.32 -10.77 5.35
N ASP A 34 22.17 -9.89 5.89
CA ASP A 34 23.53 -9.68 5.40
C ASP A 34 24.46 -10.75 6.00
N LYS A 35 24.95 -11.63 5.13
CA LYS A 35 25.82 -12.75 5.52
C LYS A 35 27.22 -12.31 5.90
N GLU A 36 27.71 -11.20 5.35
CA GLU A 36 29.07 -10.72 5.57
C GLU A 36 29.18 -10.11 6.98
N SER A 37 28.30 -9.15 7.27
CA SER A 37 28.27 -8.53 8.60
C SER A 37 27.53 -9.35 9.65
N LYS A 38 26.82 -10.42 9.24
CA LYS A 38 25.94 -11.25 10.09
C LYS A 38 24.90 -10.38 10.82
N THR A 39 24.24 -9.51 10.06
CA THR A 39 23.21 -8.61 10.60
C THR A 39 21.98 -8.55 9.71
N TRP A 40 20.89 -8.01 10.26
CA TRP A 40 19.69 -7.74 9.46
C TRP A 40 19.73 -6.32 8.90
N LEU A 41 19.44 -6.19 7.61
CA LEU A 41 19.20 -4.93 6.93
C LEU A 41 17.69 -4.73 6.76
N VAL A 42 17.20 -3.54 7.08
CA VAL A 42 15.79 -3.17 6.89
C VAL A 42 15.68 -1.72 6.44
N GLY A 43 14.59 -1.38 5.77
CA GLY A 43 14.33 0.01 5.37
C GLY A 43 14.20 0.93 6.59
N LEU A 44 14.78 2.14 6.50
CA LEU A 44 14.70 3.18 7.53
C LEU A 44 13.25 3.56 7.89
N VAL A 45 12.30 3.31 6.99
CA VAL A 45 10.86 3.44 7.24
C VAL A 45 10.33 2.57 8.39
N ALA A 46 11.01 1.46 8.70
CA ALA A 46 10.64 0.54 9.77
C ALA A 46 11.08 1.03 11.16
N LEU A 47 11.91 2.08 11.27
CA LEU A 47 12.50 2.56 12.52
C LEU A 47 11.45 2.75 13.63
N ALA A 48 10.34 3.43 13.34
CA ALA A 48 9.30 3.69 14.33
C ALA A 48 8.69 2.39 14.89
N ARG A 49 8.45 1.39 14.02
CA ARG A 49 7.93 0.08 14.44
C ARG A 49 8.93 -0.69 15.28
N LEU A 50 10.22 -0.63 14.92
CA LEU A 50 11.30 -1.27 15.68
C LEU A 50 11.44 -0.65 17.07
N VAL A 51 11.50 0.68 17.14
CA VAL A 51 11.58 1.41 18.41
C VAL A 51 10.38 1.08 19.29
N GLN A 52 9.16 1.10 18.73
CA GLN A 52 7.94 0.75 19.47
C GLN A 52 7.94 -0.70 19.97
N ARG A 53 8.42 -1.65 19.17
CA ARG A 53 8.44 -3.08 19.53
C ARG A 53 9.47 -3.41 20.61
N PHE A 54 10.60 -2.70 20.61
CA PHE A 54 11.76 -2.96 21.47
C PHE A 54 12.11 -1.80 22.41
N LEU A 55 11.12 -0.97 22.78
CA LEU A 55 11.24 0.27 23.56
C LEU A 55 12.26 0.22 24.71
N ARG A 56 12.32 -0.88 25.45
CA ARG A 56 13.16 -1.02 26.65
C ARG A 56 14.60 -1.44 26.39
N SER A 57 14.89 -1.93 25.19
CA SER A 57 16.16 -2.62 24.87
C SER A 57 16.72 -2.19 23.53
N VAL A 58 16.24 -1.07 22.97
CA VAL A 58 16.69 -0.55 21.68
C VAL A 58 17.65 0.59 21.92
N GLU A 59 18.81 0.51 21.29
CA GLU A 59 19.79 1.58 21.21
C GLU A 59 19.83 2.03 19.76
N VAL A 60 19.62 3.32 19.51
CA VAL A 60 19.59 3.89 18.16
C VAL A 60 20.70 4.91 18.05
N GLU A 61 21.54 4.76 17.05
CA GLU A 61 22.63 5.69 16.77
C GLU A 61 22.10 7.05 16.28
N TYR A 62 22.82 8.14 16.57
CA TYR A 62 22.37 9.48 16.26
C TYR A 62 22.17 9.70 14.75
N GLU A 63 23.07 9.15 13.94
CA GLU A 63 23.07 9.20 12.47
C GLU A 63 21.79 8.60 11.88
N VAL A 64 21.17 7.65 12.57
CA VAL A 64 19.88 7.07 12.16
C VAL A 64 18.75 8.10 12.28
N PHE A 65 18.77 8.94 13.33
CA PHE A 65 17.81 10.03 13.47
C PHE A 65 18.03 11.12 12.42
N VAL A 66 19.29 11.49 12.15
CA VAL A 66 19.64 12.46 11.09
C VAL A 66 19.17 11.95 9.73
N ALA A 67 19.44 10.69 9.39
CA ALA A 67 18.97 10.09 8.15
C ALA A 67 17.44 10.03 8.09
N ARG A 68 16.77 9.75 9.22
CA ARG A 68 15.30 9.70 9.30
C ARG A 68 14.68 11.07 9.04
N ASP A 69 15.31 12.11 9.56
CA ASP A 69 14.92 13.50 9.39
C ASP A 69 15.07 13.94 7.93
N GLU A 70 16.25 13.69 7.33
CA GLU A 70 16.52 14.00 5.92
C GLU A 70 15.61 13.19 4.96
N MET A 71 15.23 11.97 5.33
CA MET A 71 14.26 11.18 4.58
C MET A 71 12.89 11.89 4.49
N TRP A 72 12.40 12.48 5.59
CA TRP A 72 11.16 13.27 5.58
C TRP A 72 11.30 14.54 4.75
N ARG A 73 12.43 15.24 4.90
CA ARG A 73 12.73 16.41 4.08
C ARG A 73 12.70 16.09 2.59
N ARG A 74 13.36 15.00 2.16
CA ARG A 74 13.34 14.53 0.77
C ARG A 74 11.93 14.18 0.31
N TRP A 75 11.17 13.48 1.16
CA TRP A 75 9.79 13.10 0.87
C TRP A 75 8.91 14.32 0.61
N VAL A 76 8.97 15.37 1.46
CA VAL A 76 8.23 16.62 1.26
C VAL A 76 8.65 17.29 -0.05
N ARG A 77 9.97 17.43 -0.31
CA ARG A 77 10.47 18.06 -1.54
C ARG A 77 10.05 17.33 -2.80
N GLN A 78 10.00 15.99 -2.77
CA GLN A 78 9.56 15.19 -3.91
C GLN A 78 8.07 15.43 -4.22
N HIS A 79 7.21 15.50 -3.20
CA HIS A 79 5.79 15.79 -3.39
C HIS A 79 5.57 17.23 -3.87
N ASN A 80 6.36 18.18 -3.39
CA ASN A 80 6.34 19.55 -3.88
C ASN A 80 6.74 19.66 -5.35
N ALA A 81 7.73 18.89 -5.78
CA ALA A 81 8.11 18.82 -7.19
C ALA A 81 6.96 18.29 -8.08
N CYS A 82 6.05 17.49 -7.51
CA CYS A 82 4.82 17.03 -8.18
C CYS A 82 3.63 18.00 -8.05
N GLY A 83 3.81 19.17 -7.41
CA GLY A 83 2.76 20.19 -7.25
C GLY A 83 1.96 20.12 -5.95
N VAL A 84 2.24 19.15 -5.07
CA VAL A 84 1.60 19.08 -3.75
C VAL A 84 2.19 20.16 -2.84
N ARG A 85 1.35 20.86 -2.10
CA ARG A 85 1.74 21.82 -1.07
C ARG A 85 1.33 21.31 0.30
N PHE A 86 2.13 21.63 1.30
CA PHE A 86 1.83 21.29 2.68
C PHE A 86 1.66 22.58 3.49
N GLU A 87 0.59 22.67 4.26
CA GLU A 87 0.27 23.84 5.07
C GLU A 87 -0.04 23.42 6.50
N GLN A 88 0.26 24.29 7.46
CA GLN A 88 -0.08 24.06 8.85
C GLN A 88 -1.46 24.66 9.13
N CYS A 89 -2.44 23.82 9.47
CA CYS A 89 -3.75 24.24 9.96
C CYS A 89 -3.85 23.89 11.44
N GLY A 90 -3.57 24.87 12.32
CA GLY A 90 -3.46 24.64 13.76
C GLY A 90 -2.29 23.70 14.10
N SER A 91 -2.58 22.54 14.70
CA SER A 91 -1.58 21.51 15.01
C SER A 91 -1.43 20.44 13.93
N VAL A 92 -2.22 20.52 12.85
CA VAL A 92 -2.30 19.49 11.81
C VAL A 92 -1.70 19.99 10.50
N ALA A 93 -0.83 19.18 9.90
CA ALA A 93 -0.35 19.40 8.54
C ALA A 93 -1.42 18.94 7.54
N VAL A 94 -1.72 19.78 6.56
CA VAL A 94 -2.68 19.55 5.48
C VAL A 94 -1.92 19.55 4.16
N ALA A 95 -2.21 18.58 3.30
CA ALA A 95 -1.70 18.57 1.92
C ALA A 95 -2.76 19.07 0.96
N THR A 96 -2.38 19.93 0.01
CA THR A 96 -3.23 20.48 -1.06
C THR A 96 -2.51 20.35 -2.40
N GLY A 97 -3.24 20.35 -3.52
CA GLY A 97 -2.65 20.28 -4.86
C GLY A 97 -3.14 19.09 -5.70
N PRO A 98 -2.59 18.92 -6.92
CA PRO A 98 -3.04 17.91 -7.86
C PRO A 98 -2.75 16.50 -7.35
N GLY A 99 -3.73 15.60 -7.47
CA GLY A 99 -3.59 14.19 -7.11
C GLY A 99 -3.62 13.88 -5.60
N VAL A 100 -3.88 14.87 -4.74
CA VAL A 100 -4.06 14.65 -3.30
C VAL A 100 -5.38 13.92 -3.05
N SER A 101 -5.31 12.64 -2.68
CA SER A 101 -6.49 11.85 -2.29
C SER A 101 -6.85 12.05 -0.81
N PRO A 102 -8.10 11.73 -0.39
CA PRO A 102 -8.48 11.76 1.02
C PRO A 102 -7.62 10.87 1.92
N GLU A 103 -7.19 9.70 1.43
CA GLU A 103 -6.32 8.77 2.15
C GLU A 103 -4.92 9.38 2.35
N PHE A 104 -4.40 10.05 1.32
CA PHE A 104 -3.14 10.77 1.42
C PHE A 104 -3.24 11.93 2.42
N ALA A 105 -4.32 12.70 2.39
CA ALA A 105 -4.56 13.77 3.37
C ALA A 105 -4.60 13.22 4.81
N LYS A 106 -5.28 12.07 5.05
CA LYS A 106 -5.26 11.38 6.35
C LYS A 106 -3.86 10.93 6.75
N PHE A 107 -3.09 10.40 5.80
CA PHE A 107 -1.70 10.00 6.03
C PHE A 107 -0.84 11.19 6.48
N VAL A 108 -0.96 12.33 5.81
CA VAL A 108 -0.25 13.57 6.14
C VAL A 108 -0.66 14.08 7.52
N ALA A 109 -1.96 14.14 7.80
CA ALA A 109 -2.48 14.58 9.09
C ALA A 109 -1.96 13.71 10.25
N SER A 110 -1.91 12.38 10.08
CA SER A 110 -1.38 11.46 11.08
C SER A 110 0.13 11.63 11.35
N ARG A 111 0.84 12.36 10.50
CA ARG A 111 2.29 12.58 10.54
C ARG A 111 2.67 14.06 10.67
N SER A 112 1.74 14.86 11.17
CA SER A 112 1.90 16.32 11.30
C SER A 112 3.20 16.70 12.02
N ALA A 113 3.53 16.02 13.12
CA ALA A 113 4.75 16.29 13.88
C ALA A 113 6.05 16.03 13.07
N GLN A 114 6.06 15.04 12.19
CA GLN A 114 7.22 14.73 11.34
C GLN A 114 7.33 15.66 10.14
N ILE A 115 6.22 16.24 9.67
CA ILE A 115 6.16 17.07 8.48
C ILE A 115 6.33 18.55 8.83
N ALA A 116 5.80 19.00 9.98
CA ALA A 116 5.81 20.38 10.44
C ALA A 116 7.17 21.11 10.32
N PRO A 117 8.32 20.49 10.69
CA PRO A 117 9.63 21.15 10.56
C PRO A 117 9.99 21.54 9.12
N TRP A 118 9.39 20.88 8.12
CA TRP A 118 9.77 21.01 6.71
C TRP A 118 8.84 21.91 5.90
N LEU A 119 7.77 22.44 6.51
CA LEU A 119 6.83 23.32 5.83
C LEU A 119 7.48 24.63 5.34
N GLY A 120 8.55 25.09 5.98
CA GLY A 120 9.34 26.25 5.54
C GLY A 120 10.34 25.96 4.41
N CYS A 121 10.60 24.68 4.09
CA CYS A 121 11.57 24.26 3.08
C CYS A 121 10.90 23.85 1.75
N GLN A 122 9.68 24.33 1.50
CA GLN A 122 8.92 23.89 0.35
C GLN A 122 9.48 24.47 -0.96
N VAL A 123 9.92 23.59 -1.85
CA VAL A 123 10.36 23.98 -3.20
C VAL A 123 9.17 24.29 -4.11
N GLU A 124 9.34 25.18 -5.07
CA GLU A 124 8.35 25.38 -6.13
C GLU A 124 8.22 24.15 -7.01
N ALA A 125 6.98 23.87 -7.44
CA ALA A 125 6.72 22.79 -8.36
C ALA A 125 7.50 23.04 -9.65
N ARG A 126 8.32 22.07 -10.04
CA ARG A 126 8.90 22.09 -11.38
C ARG A 126 7.72 21.94 -12.32
N ARG A 127 7.47 22.94 -13.20
CA ARG A 127 6.50 22.78 -14.29
C ARG A 127 6.97 21.61 -15.16
N LEU A 128 6.48 20.42 -14.87
CA LEU A 128 6.56 19.29 -15.76
C LEU A 128 5.50 19.56 -16.83
N VAL A 129 5.86 20.36 -17.83
CA VAL A 129 5.13 20.36 -19.11
C VAL A 129 5.49 19.05 -19.78
N THR A 130 4.90 17.96 -19.32
CA THR A 130 4.81 16.77 -20.16
C THR A 130 3.59 17.03 -21.03
N PRO A 131 3.75 17.35 -22.33
CA PRO A 131 2.60 17.30 -23.22
C PRO A 131 2.01 15.90 -23.05
N LEU A 132 0.71 15.82 -22.74
CA LEU A 132 -0.03 14.57 -22.81
C LEU A 132 0.13 14.10 -24.26
N GLN A 133 1.11 13.25 -24.52
CA GLN A 133 1.12 12.48 -25.74
C GLN A 133 -0.13 11.61 -25.62
N PRO A 134 -1.10 11.71 -26.54
CA PRO A 134 -2.18 10.74 -26.59
C PRO A 134 -1.51 9.41 -26.92
N SER A 135 -1.14 8.65 -25.89
CA SER A 135 -0.74 7.28 -26.05
C SER A 135 -1.99 6.54 -26.48
N PHE A 136 -2.12 6.33 -27.79
CA PHE A 136 -2.89 5.22 -28.31
C PHE A 136 -2.21 3.97 -27.77
N VAL A 137 -2.61 3.56 -26.56
CA VAL A 137 -2.26 2.25 -26.03
C VAL A 137 -3.16 1.29 -26.80
N GLU A 138 -2.60 0.69 -27.85
CA GLU A 138 -3.28 -0.43 -28.50
C GLU A 138 -3.52 -1.51 -27.43
N PRO A 139 -4.74 -2.04 -27.31
CA PRO A 139 -5.04 -3.10 -26.36
C PRO A 139 -4.04 -4.24 -26.56
N SER A 140 -3.39 -4.65 -25.48
CA SER A 140 -2.47 -5.77 -25.54
C SER A 140 -3.23 -7.07 -25.79
N ASP A 141 -2.54 -8.12 -26.25
CA ASP A 141 -3.14 -9.45 -26.39
C ASP A 141 -3.73 -9.97 -25.07
N ALA A 142 -3.14 -9.58 -23.94
CA ALA A 142 -3.65 -9.88 -22.61
C ALA A 142 -5.00 -9.20 -22.33
N ASP A 143 -5.18 -7.94 -22.76
CA ASP A 143 -6.46 -7.23 -22.67
C ASP A 143 -7.52 -7.91 -23.55
N GLY A 144 -7.13 -8.37 -24.74
CA GLY A 144 -8.00 -9.16 -25.60
C GLY A 144 -8.48 -10.46 -24.94
N LEU A 145 -7.58 -11.19 -24.28
CA LEU A 145 -7.90 -12.42 -23.54
C LEU A 145 -8.82 -12.14 -22.35
N LEU A 146 -8.54 -11.07 -21.59
CA LEU A 146 -9.37 -10.65 -20.46
C LEU A 146 -10.80 -10.35 -20.93
N MET A 147 -10.95 -9.55 -21.99
CA MET A 147 -12.26 -9.17 -22.52
C MET A 147 -13.06 -10.36 -23.03
N ARG A 148 -12.39 -11.34 -23.68
CA ARG A 148 -13.04 -12.60 -24.07
C ARG A 148 -13.47 -13.42 -22.86
N SER A 149 -12.64 -13.49 -21.82
CA SER A 149 -12.98 -14.23 -20.59
C SER A 149 -14.22 -13.64 -19.90
N MET A 150 -14.33 -12.30 -19.86
CA MET A 150 -15.46 -11.60 -19.26
C MET A 150 -16.75 -11.85 -20.03
N ARG A 151 -16.72 -11.77 -21.37
CA ARG A 151 -17.90 -12.10 -22.20
C ARG A 151 -18.35 -13.54 -22.02
N ASN A 152 -17.40 -14.48 -22.02
CA ASN A 152 -17.71 -15.89 -21.82
C ASN A 152 -18.28 -16.17 -20.42
N ALA A 153 -17.80 -15.46 -19.39
CA ALA A 153 -18.31 -15.58 -18.03
C ALA A 153 -19.75 -15.04 -17.92
N ALA A 154 -20.05 -13.91 -18.56
CA ALA A 154 -21.40 -13.35 -18.61
C ALA A 154 -22.38 -14.30 -19.30
N GLN A 155 -22.00 -14.84 -20.47
CA GLN A 155 -22.84 -15.79 -21.21
C GLN A 155 -23.11 -17.07 -20.40
N ARG A 156 -22.10 -17.63 -19.72
CA ARG A 156 -22.28 -18.81 -18.85
C ARG A 156 -23.17 -18.51 -17.65
N ALA A 157 -23.17 -17.27 -17.14
CA ALA A 157 -24.05 -16.88 -16.05
C ALA A 157 -25.52 -16.82 -16.52
N GLU A 158 -25.77 -16.30 -17.71
CA GLU A 158 -27.10 -16.30 -18.35
C GLU A 158 -27.60 -17.73 -18.60
N GLU A 159 -26.77 -18.58 -19.22
CA GLU A 159 -27.12 -19.99 -19.47
C GLU A 159 -27.45 -20.75 -18.18
N ARG A 160 -26.70 -20.50 -17.09
CA ARG A 160 -26.98 -21.09 -15.77
C ARG A 160 -28.30 -20.57 -15.19
N ALA A 161 -28.59 -19.27 -15.33
CA ALA A 161 -29.85 -18.69 -14.87
C ALA A 161 -31.05 -19.32 -15.60
N GLU A 162 -30.96 -19.47 -16.92
CA GLU A 162 -31.99 -20.15 -17.72
C GLU A 162 -32.16 -21.62 -17.33
N MET A 163 -31.05 -22.34 -17.10
CA MET A 163 -31.09 -23.73 -16.66
C MET A 163 -31.78 -23.88 -15.30
N ILE A 164 -31.48 -22.98 -14.35
CA ILE A 164 -32.11 -22.96 -13.03
C ILE A 164 -33.62 -22.72 -13.16
N GLU A 165 -34.06 -21.79 -14.01
CA GLU A 165 -35.48 -21.54 -14.25
C GLU A 165 -36.18 -22.73 -14.91
N ARG A 166 -35.54 -23.42 -15.86
CA ARG A 166 -36.08 -24.66 -16.46
C ARG A 166 -36.22 -25.79 -15.43
N VAL A 167 -35.26 -25.95 -14.52
CA VAL A 167 -35.33 -26.95 -13.44
C VAL A 167 -36.46 -26.62 -12.47
N LYS A 168 -36.62 -25.34 -12.06
CA LYS A 168 -37.74 -24.90 -11.22
C LYS A 168 -39.10 -25.15 -11.89
N ALA A 169 -39.23 -24.87 -13.19
CA ALA A 169 -40.46 -25.08 -13.93
C ALA A 169 -40.85 -26.58 -14.02
N LYS A 170 -39.88 -27.47 -14.25
CA LYS A 170 -40.12 -28.93 -14.24
C LYS A 170 -40.48 -29.45 -12.84
N GLY A 171 -39.81 -28.96 -11.79
CA GLY A 171 -40.11 -29.30 -10.40
C GLY A 171 -41.52 -28.89 -9.98
N LYS A 172 -42.01 -27.72 -10.43
CA LYS A 172 -43.40 -27.29 -10.23
C LYS A 172 -44.41 -28.21 -10.94
N ARG A 173 -44.15 -28.61 -12.19
CA ARG A 173 -45.02 -29.52 -12.94
C ARG A 173 -45.11 -30.92 -12.31
N GLY A 174 -43.99 -31.48 -11.85
CA GLY A 174 -43.98 -32.78 -11.14
C GLY A 174 -44.78 -32.74 -9.84
N ARG A 175 -44.69 -31.64 -9.09
CA ARG A 175 -45.44 -31.44 -7.85
C ARG A 175 -46.94 -31.18 -8.07
N GLN A 176 -47.32 -30.61 -9.20
CA GLN A 176 -48.71 -30.36 -9.57
C GLN A 176 -49.41 -31.62 -10.09
N MET A 177 -48.67 -32.53 -10.73
CA MET A 177 -49.17 -33.86 -11.13
C MET A 177 -49.37 -34.79 -9.92
N SER A 178 -48.45 -34.78 -8.94
CA SER A 178 -48.60 -35.58 -7.72
C SER A 178 -49.78 -35.14 -6.84
N LEU A 179 -50.15 -33.86 -6.89
CA LEU A 179 -51.32 -33.33 -6.18
C LEU A 179 -52.66 -33.68 -6.85
N LEU A 180 -52.66 -34.13 -8.10
CA LEU A 180 -53.86 -34.54 -8.84
C LEU A 180 -54.13 -36.05 -8.74
N GLU A 181 -53.15 -36.86 -8.33
CA GLU A 181 -53.32 -38.30 -8.06
C GLU A 181 -53.84 -38.59 -6.64
N GLU A 182 -53.93 -37.58 -5.76
CA GLU A 182 -54.39 -37.72 -4.36
C GLU A 182 -55.86 -37.28 -4.13
N ILE A 183 -56.66 -37.09 -5.17
CA ILE A 183 -58.09 -36.75 -5.03
C ILE A 183 -58.93 -37.98 -5.38
N PRO A 184 -59.60 -38.63 -4.41
CA PRO A 184 -60.46 -39.79 -4.64
C PRO A 184 -61.77 -39.44 -5.36
#